data_AF-A0A8T2SLL7-F1
#
_entry.id   AF-A0A8T2SLL7-F1
#
_cell.length_a   1.000
_cell.length_b   1.000
_cell.length_c   1.000
_cell.angle_alpha   90.00
_cell.angle_beta   90.00
_cell.angle_gamma   90.00
#
_symmetry.space_group_name_H-M   'P 1'
#
loop_
_entity.id
_entity.type
_entity.pdbx_description
1 polymer ?
#
loop_
_entity_poly.entity_id
_entity_poly.type
_entity_poly.pdbx_seq_one_letter_code
_entity_poly.pdbx_strand_id
1 'polypeptide(L)'
;MARTKQTARKSTGGKAPRKQLATKAARKSAPATGGVKKPHRFRPGTVALREIRKYQKSTELLLRKLPFQRLVREIAQDFKTDLRFQSSAVLALQEASEAYLVGLFEDTNLCAIHAKRVTIMPKDIQLARRIRVTWKRFVHFVVRDCGWMRVVSLSSSSALRSEGECGL
;
A
#
# COMPACT_ATOMS: atom_id res chain seq x y z
N MET A 1 -9.67 -48.08 40.10
CA MET A 1 -10.47 -46.95 39.59
C MET A 1 -9.86 -45.64 40.08
N ALA A 2 -9.42 -44.77 39.17
CA ALA A 2 -8.72 -43.53 39.52
C ALA A 2 -9.72 -42.37 39.73
N ARG A 3 -9.66 -41.74 40.91
CA ARG A 3 -10.53 -40.63 41.31
C ARG A 3 -10.11 -39.34 40.59
N THR A 4 -10.88 -38.90 39.61
CA THR A 4 -10.70 -37.60 38.95
C THR A 4 -11.17 -36.46 39.87
N LYS A 5 -10.25 -35.60 40.31
CA LYS A 5 -10.59 -34.33 40.97
C LYS A 5 -11.07 -33.34 39.90
N GLN A 6 -12.38 -33.16 39.77
CA GLN A 6 -12.94 -31.99 39.09
C GLN A 6 -12.74 -30.76 39.97
N THR A 7 -11.92 -29.80 39.54
CA THR A 7 -11.89 -28.46 40.12
C THR A 7 -12.95 -27.61 39.44
N ALA A 8 -13.93 -27.12 40.19
CA ALA A 8 -14.96 -26.23 39.70
C ALA A 8 -14.36 -24.93 39.14
N ARG A 9 -14.41 -24.75 37.82
CA ARG A 9 -14.19 -23.44 37.19
C ARG A 9 -15.51 -22.67 37.25
N LYS A 10 -15.54 -21.56 38.00
CA LYS A 10 -16.69 -20.64 38.04
C LYS A 10 -16.99 -20.09 36.64
N SER A 11 -18.21 -20.33 36.18
CA SER A 11 -18.80 -19.78 34.96
C SER A 11 -19.73 -18.60 35.29
N THR A 12 -19.18 -17.41 35.41
CA THR A 12 -19.93 -16.14 35.41
C THR A 12 -18.95 -15.06 34.92
N GLY A 13 -19.10 -14.39 33.78
CA GLY A 13 -20.33 -13.99 33.11
C GLY A 13 -20.93 -12.77 33.82
N GLY A 14 -20.60 -11.56 33.36
CA GLY A 14 -21.37 -10.33 33.66
C GLY A 14 -20.90 -9.50 34.86
N LYS A 15 -20.82 -8.17 34.65
CA LYS A 15 -20.44 -7.12 35.62
C LYS A 15 -21.40 -7.02 36.81
N ALA A 16 -20.86 -6.78 38.01
CA ALA A 16 -21.63 -6.37 39.19
C ALA A 16 -22.15 -4.92 39.08
N PRO A 17 -23.32 -4.58 39.68
CA PRO A 17 -23.90 -3.25 39.60
C PRO A 17 -23.12 -2.24 40.45
N ARG A 18 -22.88 -1.05 39.86
CA ARG A 18 -21.95 -0.03 40.34
C ARG A 18 -22.60 0.88 41.39
N LYS A 19 -22.01 0.97 42.59
CA LYS A 19 -22.26 2.07 43.54
C LYS A 19 -21.58 3.34 42.99
N GLN A 20 -22.34 4.43 42.85
CA GLN A 20 -21.82 5.71 42.34
C GLN A 20 -20.87 6.34 43.35
N LEU A 21 -19.57 6.31 43.04
CA LEU A 21 -18.58 7.24 43.57
C LEU A 21 -17.71 7.67 42.40
N ALA A 22 -17.72 8.98 42.14
CA ALA A 22 -16.90 9.63 41.14
C ALA A 22 -15.43 9.30 41.41
N THR A 23 -14.86 8.46 40.56
CA THR A 23 -13.45 8.10 40.62
C THR A 23 -12.85 8.38 39.26
N LYS A 24 -11.97 9.38 39.24
CA LYS A 24 -11.02 9.72 38.19
C LYS A 24 -10.55 8.45 37.49
N ALA A 25 -10.62 8.41 36.16
CA ALA A 25 -10.19 7.26 35.38
C ALA A 25 -8.67 7.04 35.53
N ALA A 26 -8.27 6.31 36.56
CA ALA A 26 -6.96 5.70 36.65
C ALA A 26 -6.89 4.65 35.53
N ARG A 27 -6.31 5.04 34.40
CA ARG A 27 -5.90 4.10 33.35
C ARG A 27 -5.05 3.04 34.02
N LYS A 28 -5.36 1.76 33.78
CA LYS A 28 -4.66 0.59 34.31
C LYS A 28 -3.13 0.74 34.17
N SER A 29 -2.46 1.29 35.17
CA SER A 29 -1.05 1.05 35.41
C SER A 29 -0.95 -0.32 36.10
N ALA A 30 0.10 -1.05 35.72
CA ALA A 30 0.30 -2.47 35.99
C ALA A 30 0.17 -2.85 37.48
N PRO A 31 -0.18 -4.11 37.80
CA PRO A 31 -0.09 -4.61 39.18
C PRO A 31 1.35 -4.45 39.72
N ALA A 32 1.47 -3.95 40.95
CA ALA A 32 2.74 -3.61 41.60
C ALA A 32 3.60 -4.83 42.03
N THR A 33 3.21 -6.05 41.64
CA THR A 33 3.91 -7.29 41.96
C THR A 33 3.86 -8.22 40.74
N GLY A 34 4.97 -8.30 40.01
CA GLY A 34 5.13 -9.15 38.84
C GLY A 34 5.62 -8.34 37.64
N GLY A 35 6.84 -8.65 37.18
CA GLY A 35 7.59 -7.88 36.19
C GLY A 35 6.75 -7.34 35.02
N VAL A 36 7.00 -6.09 34.66
CA VAL A 36 6.37 -5.40 33.54
C VAL A 36 6.36 -6.32 32.32
N LYS A 37 5.16 -6.70 31.84
CA LYS A 37 5.02 -7.49 30.60
C LYS A 37 5.80 -6.77 29.50
N LYS A 38 6.81 -7.43 28.93
CA LYS A 38 7.59 -6.87 27.83
C LYS A 38 6.64 -6.41 26.73
N PRO A 39 6.79 -5.18 26.20
CA PRO A 39 5.94 -4.71 25.11
C PRO A 39 6.05 -5.67 23.93
N HIS A 40 4.90 -6.04 23.37
CA HIS A 40 4.85 -6.97 22.24
C HIS A 40 5.54 -6.33 21.02
N ARG A 41 6.61 -6.97 20.54
CA ARG A 41 7.33 -6.57 19.33
C ARG A 41 7.06 -7.59 18.22
N PHE A 42 6.60 -7.10 17.07
CA PHE A 42 6.43 -7.93 15.88
C PHE A 42 7.79 -8.41 15.36
N ARG A 43 7.82 -9.60 14.75
CA ARG A 43 9.01 -10.11 14.06
C ARG A 43 9.34 -9.19 12.87
N PRO A 44 10.63 -9.04 12.51
CA PRO A 44 11.01 -8.29 11.32
C PRO A 44 10.30 -8.88 10.10
N GLY A 45 9.80 -8.00 9.22
CA GLY A 45 9.00 -8.38 8.04
C GLY A 45 7.49 -8.47 8.28
N THR A 46 7.01 -8.75 9.50
CA THR A 46 5.56 -8.85 9.77
C THR A 46 4.82 -7.53 9.54
N VAL A 47 5.43 -6.41 9.93
CA VAL A 47 4.85 -5.08 9.72
C VAL A 47 4.93 -4.67 8.25
N ALA A 48 6.07 -4.92 7.60
CA ALA A 48 6.25 -4.63 6.17
C ALA A 48 5.23 -5.37 5.28
N LEU A 49 4.99 -6.67 5.53
CA LEU A 49 3.98 -7.43 4.78
C LEU A 49 2.56 -6.92 5.01
N ARG A 50 2.25 -6.41 6.21
CA ARG A 50 0.97 -5.79 6.51
C ARG A 50 0.80 -4.48 5.75
N GLU A 51 1.83 -3.66 5.70
CA GLU A 51 1.85 -2.39 4.97
C GLU A 51 1.69 -2.63 3.46
N ILE A 52 2.42 -3.59 2.88
CA ILE A 52 2.28 -3.97 1.47
C ILE A 52 0.82 -4.31 1.14
N ARG A 53 0.19 -5.19 1.93
CA ARG A 53 -1.21 -5.58 1.70
C ARG A 53 -2.18 -4.42 1.88
N LYS A 54 -1.90 -3.50 2.81
CA LYS A 54 -2.71 -2.30 3.03
C LYS A 54 -2.65 -1.40 1.81
N TYR A 55 -1.45 -1.04 1.36
CA TYR A 55 -1.24 -0.10 0.25
C TYR A 55 -1.59 -0.68 -1.12
N GLN A 56 -1.57 -2.00 -1.29
CA GLN A 56 -2.09 -2.63 -2.52
C GLN A 56 -3.62 -2.62 -2.60
N LYS A 57 -4.33 -2.50 -1.47
CA LYS A 57 -5.79 -2.47 -1.43
C LYS A 57 -6.36 -1.06 -1.60
N SER A 58 -5.62 -0.05 -1.17
CA SER A 58 -6.00 1.36 -1.25
C SER A 58 -5.30 2.06 -2.41
N THR A 59 -5.97 3.02 -3.05
CA THR A 59 -5.41 3.87 -4.10
C THR A 59 -5.13 5.30 -3.62
N GLU A 60 -4.81 5.46 -2.33
CA GLU A 60 -4.50 6.78 -1.76
C GLU A 60 -3.12 7.28 -2.20
N LEU A 61 -3.01 8.59 -2.45
CA LEU A 61 -1.72 9.23 -2.72
C LEU A 61 -0.83 9.17 -1.47
N LEU A 62 0.38 8.65 -1.64
CA LEU A 62 1.33 8.41 -0.55
C LEU A 62 2.21 9.63 -0.27
N LEU A 63 2.45 10.48 -1.27
CA LEU A 63 3.23 11.70 -1.10
C LEU A 63 2.37 12.82 -0.50
N ARG A 64 2.96 13.57 0.44
CA ARG A 64 2.31 14.75 1.01
C ARG A 64 2.16 15.82 -0.08
N LYS A 65 0.94 16.36 -0.24
CA LYS A 65 0.60 17.33 -1.30
C LYS A 65 1.44 18.61 -1.26
N LEU A 66 1.67 19.20 -0.08
CA LEU A 66 2.40 20.46 0.06
C LEU A 66 3.88 20.39 -0.39
N PRO A 67 4.71 19.44 0.08
CA PRO A 67 6.09 19.35 -0.41
C PRO A 67 6.18 18.98 -1.89
N PHE A 68 5.29 18.12 -2.40
CA PHE A 68 5.25 17.81 -3.82
C PHE A 68 4.95 19.06 -4.67
N GLN A 69 3.99 19.87 -4.25
CA GLN A 69 3.69 21.14 -4.91
C GLN A 69 4.88 22.11 -4.90
N ARG A 70 5.65 22.18 -3.81
CA ARG A 70 6.86 23.02 -3.74
C ARG A 70 7.92 22.55 -4.74
N LEU A 71 8.16 21.24 -4.81
CA LEU A 71 9.08 20.63 -5.77
C LEU A 71 8.68 20.92 -7.22
N VAL A 72 7.40 20.77 -7.56
CA VAL A 72 6.90 21.06 -8.92
C VAL A 72 7.15 22.52 -9.31
N ARG A 73 6.95 23.46 -8.37
CA ARG A 73 7.19 24.88 -8.60
C ARG A 73 8.67 25.23 -8.71
N GLU A 74 9.51 24.60 -7.90
CA GLU A 74 10.97 24.72 -7.98
C GLU A 74 11.48 24.32 -9.36
N ILE A 75 11.11 23.12 -9.82
CA ILE A 75 11.49 22.63 -11.16
C ILE A 75 10.95 23.53 -12.28
N ALA A 76 9.70 23.99 -12.16
CA ALA A 76 9.09 24.83 -13.17
C ALA A 76 9.76 26.21 -13.31
N GLN A 77 10.27 26.74 -12.19
CA GLN A 77 10.94 28.03 -12.16
C GLN A 77 12.24 28.02 -12.98
N ASP A 78 12.94 26.88 -13.06
CA ASP A 78 14.15 26.74 -13.87
C ASP A 78 13.89 26.85 -15.38
N PHE A 79 12.66 26.59 -15.84
CA PHE A 79 12.30 26.66 -17.25
C PHE A 79 11.69 28.01 -17.63
N LYS A 80 10.75 28.52 -16.82
CA LYS A 80 10.09 29.80 -17.09
C LYS A 80 9.62 30.44 -15.79
N THR A 81 9.98 31.70 -15.60
CA THR A 81 9.51 32.49 -14.45
C THR A 81 8.01 32.80 -14.59
N ASP A 82 7.31 32.88 -13.45
CA ASP A 82 5.90 33.28 -13.34
C ASP A 82 4.82 32.31 -13.87
N LEU A 83 5.11 31.01 -13.85
CA LEU A 83 4.13 29.98 -14.18
C LEU A 83 3.05 29.81 -13.09
N ARG A 84 1.78 29.91 -13.49
CA ARG A 84 0.62 29.62 -12.63
C ARG A 84 0.13 28.19 -12.91
N PHE A 85 0.07 27.39 -11.86
CA PHE A 85 -0.44 26.02 -11.93
C PHE A 85 -1.89 25.94 -11.48
N GLN A 86 -2.71 25.25 -12.28
CA GLN A 86 -4.03 24.80 -11.84
C GLN A 86 -3.89 23.74 -10.75
N SER A 87 -4.84 23.69 -9.81
CA SER A 87 -4.84 22.68 -8.73
C SER A 87 -4.93 21.25 -9.26
N SER A 88 -5.74 21.02 -10.30
CA SER A 88 -5.86 19.71 -10.97
C SER A 88 -4.57 19.29 -11.69
N ALA A 89 -3.82 20.24 -12.27
CA ALA A 89 -2.56 19.94 -12.95
C ALA A 89 -1.51 19.38 -11.97
N VAL A 90 -1.41 19.97 -10.77
CA VAL A 90 -0.49 19.48 -9.74
C VAL A 90 -0.90 18.08 -9.25
N LEU A 91 -2.20 17.81 -9.13
CA LEU A 91 -2.70 16.47 -8.76
C LEU A 91 -2.40 15.44 -9.85
N ALA A 92 -2.62 15.77 -11.12
CA ALA A 92 -2.31 14.88 -12.24
C ALA A 92 -0.81 14.56 -12.31
N LEU A 93 0.06 15.54 -12.08
CA LEU A 93 1.50 15.33 -11.98
C LEU A 93 1.86 14.40 -10.81
N GLN A 94 1.17 14.53 -9.68
CA GLN A 94 1.38 13.67 -8.51
C GLN A 94 0.97 12.23 -8.80
N GLU A 95 -0.23 12.02 -9.35
CA GLU A 95 -0.74 10.69 -9.72
C GLU A 95 0.21 10.00 -10.72
N ALA A 96 0.64 10.70 -11.76
CA ALA A 96 1.57 10.17 -12.75
C ALA A 96 2.94 9.81 -12.14
N SER A 97 3.45 10.66 -11.23
CA SER A 97 4.74 10.44 -10.58
C SER A 97 4.70 9.25 -9.64
N GLU A 98 3.66 9.12 -8.82
CA GLU A 98 3.50 8.00 -7.90
C GLU A 98 3.29 6.68 -8.67
N ALA A 99 2.46 6.68 -9.72
CA ALA A 99 2.28 5.51 -10.58
C ALA A 99 3.60 5.07 -11.23
N TYR A 100 4.41 6.02 -11.71
CA TYR A 100 5.73 5.72 -12.28
C TYR A 100 6.67 5.08 -11.25
N LEU A 101 6.72 5.63 -10.02
CA LEU A 101 7.57 5.11 -8.96
C LEU A 101 7.14 3.73 -8.49
N VAL A 102 5.83 3.48 -8.30
CA VAL A 102 5.30 2.16 -7.93
C VAL A 102 5.70 1.12 -8.97
N GLY A 103 5.44 1.40 -10.25
CA GLY A 103 5.86 0.51 -11.32
C GLY A 103 7.37 0.29 -11.31
N LEU A 104 8.19 1.33 -11.10
CA LEU A 104 9.64 1.16 -11.04
C LEU A 104 10.05 0.23 -9.89
N PHE A 105 9.42 0.35 -8.72
CA PHE A 105 9.70 -0.51 -7.59
C PHE A 105 9.32 -1.97 -7.84
N GLU A 106 8.25 -2.26 -8.57
CA GLU A 106 7.89 -3.61 -8.99
C GLU A 106 9.02 -4.26 -9.81
N ASP A 107 9.53 -3.59 -10.83
CA ASP A 107 10.65 -4.08 -11.64
C ASP A 107 11.94 -4.24 -10.81
N THR A 108 12.23 -3.30 -9.92
CA THR A 108 13.42 -3.42 -9.06
C THR A 108 13.32 -4.58 -8.08
N ASN A 109 12.11 -4.90 -7.62
CA ASN A 109 11.87 -6.02 -6.75
C ASN A 109 12.11 -7.34 -7.49
N LEU A 110 11.67 -7.44 -8.76
CA LEU A 110 11.99 -8.58 -9.61
C LEU A 110 13.51 -8.74 -9.84
N CYS A 111 14.22 -7.63 -10.06
CA CYS A 111 15.68 -7.63 -10.18
C CYS A 111 16.38 -8.08 -8.89
N ALA A 112 15.88 -7.66 -7.72
CA ALA A 112 16.42 -8.08 -6.43
C ALA A 112 16.21 -9.58 -6.19
N ILE A 113 15.00 -10.09 -6.48
CA ILE A 113 14.65 -11.52 -6.38
C ILE A 113 15.50 -12.36 -7.34
N HIS A 114 15.73 -11.88 -8.56
CA HIS A 114 16.61 -12.54 -9.54
C HIS A 114 18.03 -12.74 -8.98
N ALA A 115 18.52 -11.79 -8.19
CA ALA A 115 19.81 -11.89 -7.50
C ALA A 115 19.73 -12.58 -6.11
N LYS A 116 18.65 -13.31 -5.82
CA LYS A 116 18.40 -14.04 -4.55
C LYS A 116 18.37 -13.14 -3.31
N ARG A 117 18.01 -11.86 -3.46
CA ARG A 117 17.89 -10.87 -2.37
C ARG A 117 16.44 -10.44 -2.17
N VAL A 118 16.09 -10.05 -0.95
CA VAL A 118 14.78 -9.48 -0.60
C VAL A 118 14.85 -7.96 -0.48
N THR A 119 16.03 -7.41 -0.18
CA THR A 119 16.25 -5.97 -0.06
C THR A 119 16.65 -5.37 -1.40
N ILE A 120 15.89 -4.39 -1.86
CA ILE A 120 16.22 -3.60 -3.05
C ILE A 120 17.46 -2.73 -2.81
N MET A 121 18.30 -2.58 -3.83
CA MET A 121 19.52 -1.79 -3.79
C MET A 121 19.58 -0.80 -4.97
N PRO A 122 20.39 0.27 -4.90
CA PRO A 122 20.53 1.23 -5.99
C PRO A 122 20.92 0.61 -7.34
N LYS A 123 21.71 -0.47 -7.32
CA LYS A 123 22.08 -1.25 -8.52
C LYS A 123 20.87 -1.90 -9.21
N ASP A 124 19.85 -2.30 -8.44
CA ASP A 124 18.62 -2.89 -8.98
C ASP A 124 17.77 -1.82 -9.66
N ILE A 125 17.73 -0.59 -9.11
CA ILE A 125 17.09 0.58 -9.73
C ILE A 125 17.79 0.95 -11.04
N GLN A 126 19.12 1.01 -11.04
CA GLN A 126 19.89 1.32 -12.25
C GLN A 126 19.66 0.28 -13.34
N LEU A 127 19.65 -1.00 -12.99
CA LEU A 127 19.36 -2.09 -13.93
C LEU A 127 17.94 -1.98 -14.49
N ALA A 128 16.93 -1.83 -13.63
CA ALA A 128 15.54 -1.69 -14.06
C ALA A 128 15.34 -0.48 -14.99
N ARG A 129 15.96 0.67 -14.67
CA ARG A 129 15.92 1.86 -15.55
C ARG A 129 16.57 1.60 -16.90
N ARG A 130 17.72 0.91 -16.95
CA ARG A 130 18.39 0.56 -18.21
C ARG A 130 17.50 -0.32 -19.09
N ILE A 131 16.91 -1.37 -18.52
CA ILE A 131 16.02 -2.30 -19.23
C ILE A 131 14.74 -1.60 -19.70
N ARG A 132 14.14 -0.77 -18.85
CA ARG A 132 12.93 0.01 -19.20
C ARG A 132 13.15 0.99 -20.34
N VAL A 133 14.29 1.67 -20.39
CA VAL A 133 14.58 2.62 -21.48
C VAL A 133 14.78 1.89 -22.80
N THR A 134 15.42 0.71 -22.79
CA THR A 134 15.50 -0.15 -23.99
C THR A 134 14.12 -0.66 -24.42
N TRP A 135 13.24 -1.06 -23.48
CA TRP A 135 11.89 -1.52 -23.80
C TRP A 135 10.96 -0.39 -24.24
N LYS A 136 10.99 0.80 -23.64
CA LYS A 136 10.21 1.94 -24.15
C LYS A 136 10.71 2.42 -25.51
N ARG A 137 12.02 2.37 -25.77
CA ARG A 137 12.57 2.68 -27.11
C ARG A 137 12.21 1.60 -28.13
N PHE A 138 12.19 0.33 -27.73
CA PHE A 138 11.77 -0.80 -28.58
C PHE A 138 10.25 -0.84 -28.79
N VAL A 139 9.43 -0.62 -27.75
CA VAL A 139 7.97 -0.53 -27.84
C VAL A 139 7.56 0.76 -28.55
N HIS A 140 8.28 1.88 -28.40
CA HIS A 140 8.01 3.07 -29.22
C HIS A 140 8.48 2.88 -30.67
N PHE A 141 9.59 2.19 -30.95
CA PHE A 141 9.97 1.79 -32.31
C PHE A 141 8.96 0.79 -32.91
N VAL A 142 8.52 -0.21 -32.15
CA VAL A 142 7.52 -1.20 -32.59
C VAL A 142 6.14 -0.55 -32.73
N VAL A 143 5.67 0.26 -31.78
CA VAL A 143 4.33 0.88 -31.86
C VAL A 143 4.28 2.02 -32.88
N ARG A 144 5.39 2.72 -33.12
CA ARG A 144 5.43 3.88 -34.01
C ARG A 144 5.94 3.55 -35.43
N ASP A 145 6.77 2.51 -35.59
CA ASP A 145 7.30 2.06 -36.89
C ASP A 145 6.76 0.68 -37.35
N CYS A 146 6.12 -0.13 -36.49
CA CYS A 146 5.41 -1.36 -36.87
C CYS A 146 3.94 -1.32 -36.42
N GLY A 147 3.08 -0.73 -37.25
CA GLY A 147 1.66 -0.46 -37.02
C GLY A 147 0.85 -1.57 -36.31
N TRP A 148 0.89 -1.57 -34.98
CA TRP A 148 0.14 -2.49 -34.10
C TRP A 148 -1.01 -1.80 -33.35
N MET A 149 -1.39 -0.59 -33.75
CA MET A 149 -2.68 0.01 -33.36
C MET A 149 -3.80 -0.54 -34.24
N ARG A 150 -4.13 -1.84 -34.09
CA ARG A 150 -5.41 -2.38 -34.57
C ARG A 150 -5.97 -3.58 -33.79
N VAL A 151 -5.41 -3.95 -32.63
CA VAL A 151 -5.86 -5.17 -31.89
C VAL A 151 -6.15 -4.91 -30.39
N VAL A 152 -6.60 -3.72 -30.01
CA VAL A 152 -7.22 -3.51 -28.68
C VAL A 152 -8.47 -2.64 -28.81
N SER A 153 -9.35 -2.98 -29.75
CA SER A 153 -10.71 -2.42 -29.81
C SER A 153 -11.80 -3.47 -30.02
N LEU A 154 -11.48 -4.75 -29.83
CA LEU A 154 -12.44 -5.86 -29.85
C LEU A 154 -12.21 -6.80 -28.64
N SER A 155 -12.44 -6.29 -27.43
CA SER A 155 -12.75 -7.18 -26.28
C SER A 155 -13.42 -6.44 -25.13
N SER A 156 -14.38 -5.55 -25.42
CA SER A 156 -15.26 -4.94 -24.41
C SER A 156 -16.72 -4.85 -24.86
N SER A 157 -17.13 -5.65 -25.85
CA SER A 157 -18.53 -5.78 -26.29
C SER A 157 -18.98 -7.25 -26.30
N SER A 158 -18.92 -7.90 -25.15
CA SER A 158 -19.54 -9.21 -24.94
C SER A 158 -19.64 -9.57 -23.45
N ALA A 159 -20.27 -8.70 -22.65
CA ALA A 159 -20.73 -9.03 -21.29
C ALA A 159 -21.85 -8.09 -20.83
N LEU A 160 -22.89 -7.92 -21.66
CA LEU A 160 -24.16 -7.26 -21.32
C LEU A 160 -25.28 -7.97 -22.10
N ARG A 161 -25.60 -9.20 -21.71
CA ARG A 161 -26.86 -9.93 -21.97
C ARG A 161 -26.82 -11.25 -21.20
N SER A 162 -27.98 -11.66 -20.67
CA SER A 162 -28.26 -12.72 -19.66
C SER A 162 -27.74 -12.37 -18.27
N GLU A 163 -28.55 -12.05 -17.26
CA GLU A 163 -29.74 -12.80 -16.82
C GLU A 163 -30.84 -11.88 -16.30
N GLY A 164 -31.97 -11.88 -17.01
CA GLY A 164 -33.30 -11.73 -16.42
C GLY A 164 -34.00 -13.07 -16.58
N GLU A 165 -34.94 -13.35 -15.66
CA GLU A 165 -35.84 -14.51 -15.61
C GLU A 165 -35.34 -15.78 -14.89
N CYS A 166 -35.60 -15.84 -13.59
CA CYS A 166 -36.29 -17.00 -13.02
C CYS A 166 -37.06 -16.57 -11.77
N GLY A 167 -38.37 -16.43 -11.91
CA GLY A 167 -39.31 -16.37 -10.79
C GLY A 167 -39.90 -17.76 -10.54
N LEU A 168 -40.00 -18.12 -9.27
CA LEU A 168 -41.12 -18.78 -8.59
C LEU A 168 -40.96 -18.51 -7.09
#